data_AF-A0A536WIY7-F1
#
_entry.id   AF-A0A536WIY7-F1
#
_cell.length_a   1.000
_cell.length_b   1.000
_cell.length_c   1.000
_cell.angle_alpha   90.00
_cell.angle_beta   90.00
_cell.angle_gamma   90.00
#
_symmetry.space_group_name_H-M   'P 1'
#
loop_
_entity.id
_entity.type
_entity.pdbx_description
1 polymer ?
#
loop_
_entity_poly.entity_id
_entity_poly.type
_entity_poly.pdbx_seq_one_letter_code
_entity_poly.pdbx_strand_id
1 'polypeptide(L)'
;MAKASDPWIEASDVIPMFPTLLWKILVKPELRDAIDAKILAMLESMRRDLPRLEPGRGWQSEQALHERAELQDLVACVSNATRSILRFLQIGHEAFEITGCWATVLARGATHKAHSHPNNYLSGVYYVRTPPGA
;
A
#
# COMPACT_ATOMS: atom_id res chain seq x y z
N MET A 1 19.90 34.55 -12.05
CA MET A 1 21.35 34.34 -11.85
C MET A 1 21.71 33.01 -12.48
N ALA A 2 22.48 33.03 -13.57
CA ALA A 2 22.95 31.81 -14.23
C ALA A 2 23.96 31.11 -13.31
N LYS A 3 23.75 29.82 -13.03
CA LYS A 3 24.67 29.00 -12.23
C LYS A 3 25.99 28.92 -12.99
N ALA A 4 27.08 29.36 -12.36
CA ALA A 4 28.43 29.19 -12.91
C ALA A 4 28.70 27.69 -13.10
N SER A 5 29.02 27.27 -14.31
CA SER A 5 29.51 25.92 -14.57
C SER A 5 30.91 25.79 -13.99
N ASP A 6 31.13 24.75 -13.19
CA ASP A 6 32.44 24.43 -12.64
C ASP A 6 33.45 24.19 -13.78
N PRO A 7 34.48 25.05 -13.94
CA PRO A 7 35.35 25.07 -15.12
C PRO A 7 36.24 23.83 -15.26
N TRP A 8 36.17 22.90 -14.30
CA TRP A 8 36.95 21.68 -14.23
C TRP A 8 36.15 20.41 -14.56
N ILE A 9 34.83 20.51 -14.74
CA ILE A 9 33.98 19.35 -15.04
C ILE A 9 33.85 19.20 -16.56
N GLU A 10 34.38 18.09 -17.09
CA GLU A 10 34.22 17.71 -18.51
C GLU A 10 32.84 17.08 -18.78
N ALA A 11 32.37 16.22 -17.88
CA ALA A 11 31.03 15.65 -17.87
C ALA A 11 30.64 15.26 -16.43
N SER A 12 29.35 15.22 -16.13
CA SER A 12 28.82 14.82 -14.82
C SER A 12 27.53 14.04 -15.02
N ASP A 13 27.49 12.81 -14.50
CA ASP A 13 26.36 11.90 -14.60
C ASP A 13 25.93 11.41 -13.21
N VAL A 14 24.64 11.11 -13.05
CA VAL A 14 24.09 10.48 -11.85
C VAL A 14 23.79 9.02 -12.16
N ILE A 15 24.46 8.10 -11.47
CA ILE A 15 24.27 6.65 -11.61
C ILE A 15 23.61 6.10 -10.35
N PRO A 16 22.33 5.68 -10.37
CA PRO A 16 21.71 5.03 -9.23
C PRO A 16 22.25 3.59 -9.09
N MET A 17 22.86 3.28 -7.95
CA MET A 17 23.36 1.94 -7.64
C MET A 17 22.52 1.30 -6.53
N PHE A 18 21.95 0.12 -6.82
CA PHE A 18 21.15 -0.67 -5.89
C PHE A 18 20.01 0.11 -5.20
N PRO A 19 19.18 0.88 -5.94
CA PRO A 19 18.13 1.67 -5.32
C PRO A 19 17.05 0.76 -4.70
N THR A 20 16.55 1.15 -3.54
CA THR A 20 15.26 0.66 -3.04
C THR A 20 14.16 1.44 -3.74
N LEU A 21 13.27 0.75 -4.43
CA LEU A 21 12.20 1.36 -5.22
C LEU A 21 10.87 1.36 -4.46
N LEU A 22 10.13 2.45 -4.58
CA LEU A 22 8.80 2.62 -4.00
C LEU A 22 7.78 2.88 -5.10
N TRP A 23 6.71 2.08 -5.14
CA TRP A 23 5.58 2.33 -6.03
C TRP A 23 4.48 3.08 -5.30
N LYS A 24 4.10 4.23 -5.83
CA LYS A 24 2.90 4.99 -5.44
C LYS A 24 1.91 4.95 -6.58
N ILE A 25 0.74 4.36 -6.33
CA ILE A 25 -0.31 4.19 -7.34
C ILE A 25 -1.56 4.89 -6.87
N LEU A 26 -2.13 5.72 -7.74
CA LEU A 26 -3.42 6.37 -7.54
C LEU A 26 -4.48 5.60 -8.32
N VAL A 27 -5.45 5.03 -7.60
CA VAL A 27 -6.63 4.42 -8.22
C VAL A 27 -7.52 5.53 -8.75
N LYS A 28 -8.09 5.35 -9.95
CA LYS A 28 -9.01 6.33 -10.55
C LYS A 28 -10.16 6.64 -9.59
N PRO A 29 -10.61 7.90 -9.47
CA PRO A 29 -11.59 8.31 -8.46
C PRO A 29 -12.85 7.46 -8.46
N GLU A 30 -13.40 7.14 -9.63
CA GLU A 30 -14.66 6.40 -9.75
C GLU A 30 -14.53 4.97 -9.21
N LEU A 31 -13.41 4.30 -9.54
CA LEU A 31 -13.11 2.95 -9.06
C LEU A 31 -12.73 2.97 -7.58
N ARG A 32 -11.93 3.96 -7.15
CA ARG A 32 -11.55 4.16 -5.76
C ARG A 32 -12.79 4.32 -4.88
N ASP A 33 -13.72 5.20 -5.27
CA ASP A 33 -14.91 5.49 -4.46
C ASP A 33 -15.82 4.25 -4.35
N ALA A 34 -15.92 3.44 -5.41
CA ALA A 34 -16.63 2.16 -5.38
C ALA A 34 -15.96 1.12 -4.46
N ILE A 35 -14.62 0.99 -4.54
CA ILE A 35 -13.83 0.12 -3.67
C ILE A 35 -13.98 0.56 -2.20
N ASP A 36 -13.81 1.85 -1.93
CA ASP A 36 -13.88 2.42 -0.58
C ASP A 36 -15.26 2.19 0.04
N ALA A 37 -16.34 2.37 -0.73
CA ALA A 37 -17.69 2.12 -0.24
C ALA A 37 -17.88 0.65 0.20
N LYS A 38 -17.41 -0.32 -0.58
CA LYS A 38 -17.48 -1.75 -0.24
C LYS A 38 -16.64 -2.06 1.01
N ILE A 39 -15.41 -1.54 1.09
CA ILE A 39 -14.53 -1.75 2.23
C ILE A 39 -15.12 -1.15 3.50
N LEU A 40 -15.65 0.07 3.44
CA LEU A 40 -16.24 0.73 4.60
C LEU A 40 -17.47 -0.03 5.12
N ALA A 41 -18.35 -0.50 4.24
CA ALA A 41 -19.49 -1.32 4.64
C ALA A 41 -19.06 -2.65 5.28
N MET A 42 -18.05 -3.31 4.71
CA MET A 42 -17.47 -4.53 5.29
C MET A 42 -16.86 -4.27 6.68
N LEU A 43 -16.10 -3.17 6.84
CA LEU A 43 -15.50 -2.80 8.13
C LEU A 43 -16.54 -2.46 9.19
N GLU A 44 -17.61 -1.77 8.81
CA GLU A 44 -18.74 -1.50 9.70
C GLU A 44 -19.37 -2.82 10.18
N SER A 45 -19.57 -3.77 9.26
CA SER A 45 -20.08 -5.10 9.61
C SER A 45 -19.15 -5.86 10.55
N MET A 46 -17.85 -5.93 10.26
CA MET A 46 -16.85 -6.62 11.10
C MET A 46 -16.72 -6.03 12.50
N ARG A 47 -16.98 -4.72 12.64
CA ARG A 47 -16.81 -4.01 13.91
C ARG A 47 -18.13 -3.71 14.63
N ARG A 48 -19.27 -4.17 14.10
CA ARG A 48 -20.62 -3.84 14.61
C ARG A 48 -20.76 -4.06 16.11
N ASP A 49 -20.28 -5.20 16.60
CA ASP A 49 -20.42 -5.63 18.00
C ASP A 49 -19.14 -5.40 18.82
N LEU A 50 -18.14 -4.73 18.25
CA LEU A 50 -16.89 -4.44 18.93
C LEU A 50 -16.95 -3.08 19.64
N PRO A 51 -16.29 -2.93 20.80
CA PRO A 51 -16.20 -1.64 21.46
C PRO A 51 -15.49 -0.61 20.57
N ARG A 52 -15.84 0.66 20.79
CA ARG A 52 -15.12 1.79 20.19
C ARG A 52 -13.64 1.72 20.57
N LEU A 53 -12.77 2.08 19.62
CA LEU A 53 -11.34 2.13 19.89
C LEU A 53 -11.00 3.33 20.76
N GLU A 54 -10.36 3.05 21.88
CA GLU A 54 -9.76 4.06 22.75
C GLU A 54 -8.58 4.77 22.05
N PRO A 55 -8.29 6.04 22.42
CA PRO A 55 -7.10 6.73 21.93
C PRO A 55 -5.82 5.91 22.15
N GLY A 56 -4.91 5.94 21.17
CA GLY A 56 -3.68 5.15 21.20
C GLY A 56 -3.86 3.67 20.87
N ARG A 57 -5.09 3.18 20.63
CA ARG A 57 -5.36 1.79 20.25
C ARG A 57 -5.67 1.65 18.77
N GLY A 58 -5.32 0.48 18.24
CA GLY A 58 -5.68 0.04 16.90
C GLY A 58 -6.45 -1.28 16.96
N TRP A 59 -7.12 -1.61 15.87
CA TRP A 59 -7.68 -2.92 15.61
C TRP A 59 -7.20 -3.44 14.26
N GLN A 60 -7.04 -4.75 14.19
CA GLN A 60 -6.69 -5.48 13.00
C GLN A 60 -7.67 -6.64 12.81
N SER A 61 -8.08 -6.88 11.56
CA SER A 61 -8.93 -8.01 11.20
C SER A 61 -8.13 -9.33 11.11
N GLU A 62 -8.81 -10.40 10.72
CA GLU A 62 -8.19 -11.58 10.13
C GLU A 62 -7.40 -11.25 8.85
N GLN A 63 -6.54 -12.18 8.42
CA GLN A 63 -5.55 -11.96 7.34
C GLN A 63 -5.96 -12.50 5.96
N ALA A 64 -7.15 -13.08 5.82
CA ALA A 64 -7.64 -13.65 4.56
C ALA A 64 -8.63 -12.71 3.84
N LEU A 65 -8.56 -11.39 4.05
CA LEU A 65 -9.55 -10.47 3.47
C LEU A 65 -9.54 -10.46 1.94
N HIS A 66 -8.42 -10.81 1.31
CA HIS A 66 -8.30 -10.90 -0.14
C HIS A 66 -9.19 -12.00 -0.75
N GLU A 67 -9.69 -12.94 0.05
CA GLU A 67 -10.62 -13.99 -0.40
C GLU A 67 -12.09 -13.51 -0.43
N ARG A 68 -12.40 -12.40 0.25
CA ARG A 68 -13.77 -11.88 0.34
C ARG A 68 -14.22 -11.20 -0.96
N ALA A 69 -15.50 -11.36 -1.30
CA ALA A 69 -16.09 -10.80 -2.51
C ALA A 69 -16.01 -9.26 -2.55
N GLU A 70 -16.12 -8.61 -1.40
CA GLU A 70 -16.08 -7.16 -1.22
C GLU A 70 -14.72 -6.56 -1.62
N LEU A 71 -13.63 -7.35 -1.55
CA LEU A 71 -12.28 -6.91 -1.89
C LEU A 71 -11.84 -7.24 -3.31
N GLN A 72 -12.65 -7.94 -4.11
CA GLN A 72 -12.19 -8.46 -5.40
C GLN A 72 -11.72 -7.37 -6.37
N ASP A 73 -12.38 -6.21 -6.38
CA ASP A 73 -11.93 -5.08 -7.22
C ASP A 73 -10.55 -4.55 -6.78
N LEU A 74 -10.32 -4.44 -5.47
CA LEU A 74 -9.01 -4.04 -4.93
C LEU A 74 -7.95 -5.11 -5.22
N VAL A 75 -8.28 -6.38 -5.02
CA VAL A 75 -7.39 -7.53 -5.31
C VAL A 75 -7.01 -7.56 -6.78
N ALA A 76 -7.94 -7.25 -7.69
CA ALA A 76 -7.65 -7.13 -9.12
C ALA A 76 -6.67 -5.98 -9.41
N CYS A 77 -6.87 -4.81 -8.79
CA CYS A 77 -5.93 -3.68 -8.89
C CYS A 77 -4.53 -4.06 -8.40
N VAL A 78 -4.43 -4.64 -7.21
CA VAL A 78 -3.16 -5.10 -6.61
C VAL A 78 -2.49 -6.14 -7.51
N SER A 79 -3.26 -7.10 -8.03
CA SER A 79 -2.74 -8.16 -8.89
C SER A 79 -2.13 -7.62 -10.18
N ASN A 80 -2.79 -6.65 -10.81
CA ASN A 80 -2.29 -6.02 -12.03
C ASN A 80 -1.06 -5.14 -11.77
N ALA A 81 -1.05 -4.43 -10.64
CA ALA A 81 0.10 -3.65 -10.20
C ALA A 81 1.30 -4.57 -9.92
N THR A 82 1.13 -5.63 -9.14
CA THR A 82 2.16 -6.62 -8.82
C THR A 82 2.79 -7.20 -10.08
N ARG A 83 1.98 -7.67 -11.05
CA ARG A 83 2.53 -8.16 -12.32
C ARG A 83 3.37 -7.13 -13.05
N SER A 84 2.93 -5.87 -13.06
CA SER A 84 3.65 -4.78 -13.72
C SER A 84 4.97 -4.45 -13.00
N ILE A 85 4.98 -4.51 -11.67
CA ILE A 85 6.17 -4.34 -10.82
C ILE A 85 7.16 -5.47 -11.05
N LEU A 86 6.72 -6.73 -11.01
CA LEU A 86 7.58 -7.89 -11.23
C LEU A 86 8.22 -7.86 -12.63
N ARG A 87 7.45 -7.47 -13.66
CA ARG A 87 7.99 -7.22 -15.00
C ARG A 87 9.01 -6.09 -15.01
N PHE A 88 8.72 -4.96 -14.38
CA PHE A 88 9.66 -3.84 -14.30
C PHE A 88 10.99 -4.27 -13.65
N LEU A 89 10.89 -5.05 -12.57
CA LEU A 89 12.03 -5.60 -11.83
C LEU A 89 12.73 -6.75 -12.55
N GLN A 90 12.22 -7.20 -13.70
CA GLN A 90 12.76 -8.34 -14.47
C GLN A 90 12.83 -9.63 -13.65
N ILE A 91 11.83 -9.85 -12.78
CA ILE A 91 11.70 -11.09 -12.04
C ILE A 91 11.15 -12.17 -12.97
N GLY A 92 11.90 -13.25 -13.15
CA GLY A 92 11.60 -14.32 -14.12
C GLY A 92 10.33 -15.14 -13.83
N HIS A 93 9.59 -14.81 -12.78
CA HIS A 93 8.33 -15.44 -12.42
C HIS A 93 7.26 -14.37 -12.14
N GLU A 94 6.23 -14.31 -12.98
CA GLU A 94 5.09 -13.39 -12.80
C GLU A 94 3.97 -13.98 -11.96
N ALA A 95 4.03 -15.28 -11.60
CA ALA A 95 3.08 -15.84 -10.67
C ALA A 95 3.41 -15.39 -9.25
N PHE A 96 2.37 -15.02 -8.52
CA PHE A 96 2.45 -14.58 -7.14
C PHE A 96 1.18 -15.01 -6.44
N GLU A 97 1.25 -15.03 -5.12
CA GLU A 97 0.13 -15.28 -4.23
C GLU A 97 0.01 -14.12 -3.26
N ILE A 98 -1.22 -13.74 -2.90
CA ILE A 98 -1.46 -12.84 -1.79
C ILE A 98 -1.49 -13.72 -0.53
N THR A 99 -0.38 -13.77 0.18
CA THR A 99 -0.22 -14.62 1.38
C THR A 99 -0.93 -14.04 2.62
N GLY A 100 -1.29 -12.75 2.58
CA GLY A 100 -1.98 -12.07 3.66
C GLY A 100 -2.53 -10.71 3.23
N CYS A 101 -3.76 -10.43 3.65
CA CYS A 101 -4.44 -9.16 3.48
C CYS A 101 -5.40 -8.96 4.65
N TRP A 102 -5.18 -7.90 5.42
CA TRP A 102 -5.99 -7.54 6.58
C TRP A 102 -6.33 -6.05 6.53
N ALA A 103 -7.37 -5.68 7.26
CA ALA A 103 -7.70 -4.30 7.53
C ALA A 103 -7.11 -3.86 8.87
N THR A 104 -6.73 -2.59 8.94
CA THR A 104 -6.32 -1.94 10.18
C THR A 104 -7.16 -0.68 10.37
N VAL A 105 -7.71 -0.50 11.57
CA VAL A 105 -8.35 0.76 12.01
C VAL A 105 -7.55 1.33 13.18
N LEU A 106 -7.03 2.54 13.03
CA LEU A 106 -6.23 3.22 14.05
C LEU A 106 -7.01 4.38 14.66
N ALA A 107 -7.16 4.38 15.99
CA ALA A 107 -7.64 5.55 16.70
C ALA A 107 -6.56 6.62 16.79
N ARG A 108 -6.96 7.85 17.15
CA ARG A 108 -6.03 8.97 17.33
C ARG A 108 -4.89 8.59 18.28
N GLY A 109 -3.65 8.84 17.84
CA GLY A 109 -2.44 8.56 18.62
C GLY A 109 -1.97 7.10 18.57
N ALA A 110 -2.69 6.20 17.89
CA ALA A 110 -2.23 4.84 17.67
C ALA A 110 -1.13 4.80 16.61
N THR A 111 -0.15 3.92 16.79
CA THR A 111 0.99 3.75 15.88
C THR A 111 1.31 2.28 15.66
N HIS A 112 1.87 1.97 14.50
CA HIS A 112 2.54 0.70 14.27
C HIS A 112 4.03 0.88 14.54
N LYS A 113 4.63 -0.09 15.23
CA LYS A 113 6.08 -0.16 15.38
C LYS A 113 6.72 -0.44 14.01
N ALA A 114 7.93 0.05 13.81
CA ALA A 114 8.73 -0.32 12.64
C ALA A 114 8.92 -1.84 12.59
N HIS A 115 8.66 -2.44 11.43
CA HIS A 115 8.79 -3.88 11.19
C HIS A 115 8.97 -4.16 9.70
N SER A 116 9.33 -5.40 9.37
CA SER A 116 9.32 -5.95 8.02
C SER A 116 8.28 -7.07 7.92
N HIS A 117 8.00 -7.53 6.70
CA HIS A 117 7.17 -8.71 6.43
C HIS A 117 8.07 -9.88 5.97
N PRO A 118 8.52 -10.76 6.88
CA PRO A 118 9.35 -11.90 6.50
C PRO A 118 8.63 -12.79 5.47
N ASN A 119 9.41 -13.47 4.63
CA ASN A 119 8.91 -14.41 3.61
C ASN A 119 8.00 -13.79 2.54
N ASN A 120 7.96 -12.46 2.42
CA ASN A 120 7.18 -11.77 1.41
C ASN A 120 8.11 -10.94 0.52
N TYR A 121 7.94 -11.07 -0.80
CA TYR A 121 8.75 -10.33 -1.78
C TYR A 121 8.26 -8.88 -1.95
N LEU A 122 6.94 -8.68 -2.00
CA LEU A 122 6.30 -7.37 -2.05
C LEU A 122 5.37 -7.22 -0.84
N SER A 123 5.23 -6.00 -0.35
CA SER A 123 4.23 -5.61 0.63
C SER A 123 3.64 -4.27 0.23
N GLY A 124 2.38 -4.01 0.60
CA GLY A 124 1.68 -2.81 0.21
C GLY A 124 0.57 -2.43 1.17
N VAL A 125 0.13 -1.18 1.05
CA VAL A 125 -0.99 -0.63 1.83
C VAL A 125 -1.92 0.13 0.90
N TYR A 126 -3.22 -0.08 1.08
CA TYR A 126 -4.26 0.72 0.46
C TYR A 126 -4.92 1.58 1.53
N TYR A 127 -4.89 2.89 1.36
CA TYR A 127 -5.45 3.85 2.31
C TYR A 127 -6.91 4.15 1.96
N VAL A 128 -7.84 3.58 2.74
CA VAL A 128 -9.30 3.76 2.55
C VAL A 128 -9.75 5.12 3.07
N ARG A 129 -9.30 5.49 4.28
CA ARG A 129 -9.58 6.77 4.92
C ARG A 129 -8.35 7.24 5.67
N THR A 130 -7.99 8.50 5.45
CA THR A 130 -6.85 9.16 6.12
C THR A 130 -7.30 10.49 6.70
N PRO A 131 -6.70 10.94 7.81
CA PRO A 131 -6.92 12.29 8.30
C PRO A 131 -6.29 13.32 7.35
N PRO A 132 -6.73 14.58 7.36
CA PRO A 132 -6.09 15.65 6.61
C PRO A 132 -4.59 15.75 6.91
N GLY A 133 -3.75 15.84 5.87
CA GLY A 133 -2.30 15.99 6.01
C GLY A 133 -1.51 14.70 6.22
N ALA A 134 -2.17 13.53 6.16
CA ALA A 134 -1.52 12.22 6.08
C ALA A 134 -1.00 11.88 4.67
#